data_AF-A0A318HVL1-F1
#
_entry.id   AF-A0A318HVL1-F1
#
_cell.length_a   1.000
_cell.length_b   1.000
_cell.length_c   1.000
_cell.angle_alpha   90.00
_cell.angle_beta   90.00
_cell.angle_gamma   90.00
#
_symmetry.space_group_name_H-M   'P 1'
#
loop_
_entity.id
_entity.type
_entity.pdbx_description
1 polymer ?
#
loop_
_entity_poly.entity_id
_entity_poly.type
_entity_poly.pdbx_seq_one_letter_code
_entity_poly.pdbx_strand_id
1 'polypeptide(L)'
;MGVRDITGRSALLQAEIAESDIKDTQPDRVPGQDVAGVVAGPLQVLAKPKNKSAGASRPGNTTQTGTQFASVRQKRDTTSSSAPGAGQAGGVGSASSTTAASGTGKTAATTSATADPIGAQREEFQEFYSLSGQAEAVFDQKPPPSLRRGAQDAFEKAFPNVTRPVDLDKLYVNTYRKEENSPGSSQFVYTLVSSRSVADLIVERYSGGQAITLDDDAGTVHGIYRSADALYNDNVDLDDENTVGGITLQKLEQFINGLPADKAKDVKLQDAGYFRKPSKDGKTPLQTLGEIRGKQIQAEAQLRYDDKTLRPESKALVESVVKNPTQADLDRAFPNARSRPRVFSLSITLDGEPVADKTLYGPLVMMTPKADAEYPGESDCVVLYLPGQGLKQFKSVEEMKKDVKFSPSLLPEQDQADSLSNEGYDLGGFKDVPHGKNFFEHSVEQQVDKQGRDTEYRMAQAHERGVDLTELDQIAGASSDDLRESFDADGPLKERDLRLIEENRPEWWKK
;
A
#
# COMPACT_ATOMS: atom_id res chain seq x y z
N MET A 1 -57.05 -30.26 -22.73
CA MET A 1 -56.30 -31.47 -22.29
C MET A 1 -55.41 -31.03 -21.13
N GLY A 2 -55.22 -31.78 -20.03
CA GLY A 2 -55.95 -32.97 -19.62
C GLY A 2 -55.32 -33.73 -18.44
N VAL A 3 -55.99 -33.67 -17.27
CA VAL A 3 -56.15 -34.78 -16.28
C VAL A 3 -54.99 -35.10 -15.29
N ARG A 4 -55.39 -35.21 -14.00
CA ARG A 4 -54.77 -35.86 -12.81
C ARG A 4 -53.69 -35.16 -11.97
N ASP A 5 -54.13 -34.73 -10.78
CA ASP A 5 -53.43 -35.01 -9.51
C ASP A 5 -53.34 -36.52 -9.24
N ILE A 6 -52.28 -36.98 -8.53
CA ILE A 6 -52.30 -38.14 -7.63
C ILE A 6 -51.46 -37.87 -6.37
N THR A 7 -52.15 -37.62 -5.25
CA THR A 7 -51.86 -37.86 -3.81
C THR A 7 -50.42 -38.04 -3.28
N GLY A 8 -50.07 -37.54 -2.07
CA GLY A 8 -50.85 -36.72 -1.11
C GLY A 8 -50.59 -37.02 0.38
N ARG A 9 -51.38 -36.37 1.25
CA ARG A 9 -51.39 -36.39 2.75
C ARG A 9 -50.16 -35.75 3.41
N SER A 10 -50.26 -34.76 4.32
CA SER A 10 -51.12 -34.57 5.52
C SER A 10 -50.73 -35.52 6.67
N ALA A 11 -50.65 -35.10 7.93
CA ALA A 11 -51.57 -34.23 8.69
C ALA A 11 -50.84 -33.45 9.83
N LEU A 12 -51.20 -32.19 10.16
CA LEU A 12 -52.02 -31.72 11.34
C LEU A 12 -51.33 -31.89 12.73
N LEU A 13 -51.50 -31.10 13.80
CA LEU A 13 -52.03 -29.76 14.20
C LEU A 13 -51.36 -29.46 15.60
N GLN A 14 -51.57 -28.44 16.46
CA GLN A 14 -52.40 -27.22 16.67
C GLN A 14 -51.59 -26.31 17.67
N ALA A 15 -51.95 -25.11 18.17
CA ALA A 15 -53.11 -24.21 18.05
C ALA A 15 -52.73 -22.73 18.34
N GLU A 16 -53.62 -21.82 17.93
CA GLU A 16 -54.07 -20.53 18.55
C GLU A 16 -53.11 -19.70 19.45
N ILE A 17 -52.82 -18.40 19.21
CA ILE A 17 -53.60 -17.17 18.89
C ILE A 17 -54.00 -16.34 20.13
N ALA A 18 -53.44 -15.12 20.19
CA ALA A 18 -53.98 -13.83 20.70
C ALA A 18 -52.89 -12.77 20.39
N GLU A 19 -52.98 -11.83 19.44
CA GLU A 19 -53.94 -10.73 19.18
C GLU A 19 -53.96 -9.57 20.19
N SER A 20 -54.21 -8.36 19.66
CA SER A 20 -54.24 -7.01 20.27
C SER A 20 -52.89 -6.28 20.55
N ASP A 21 -52.72 -4.98 20.25
CA ASP A 21 -53.48 -4.16 19.30
C ASP A 21 -52.74 -2.93 18.72
N ILE A 22 -53.00 -2.69 17.43
CA ILE A 22 -53.13 -1.43 16.67
C ILE A 22 -52.52 -0.12 17.25
N LYS A 23 -51.56 0.48 16.51
CA LYS A 23 -51.84 1.77 15.83
C LYS A 23 -50.91 2.13 14.66
N ASP A 24 -51.53 2.64 13.60
CA ASP A 24 -50.90 3.04 12.35
C ASP A 24 -50.09 4.34 12.47
N THR A 25 -49.05 4.46 11.64
CA THR A 25 -48.99 5.53 10.62
C THR A 25 -48.13 5.04 9.45
N GLN A 26 -48.71 5.00 8.25
CA GLN A 26 -48.02 4.88 6.97
C GLN A 26 -48.55 6.00 6.05
N PRO A 27 -47.84 6.42 4.97
CA PRO A 27 -47.82 5.59 3.75
C PRO A 27 -46.50 5.61 2.94
N ASP A 28 -46.40 4.67 1.99
CA ASP A 28 -45.85 4.75 0.60
C ASP A 28 -44.60 5.62 0.25
N ARG A 29 -43.68 5.23 -0.65
CA ARG A 29 -43.36 3.99 -1.43
C ARG A 29 -41.96 4.19 -2.10
N VAL A 30 -41.00 3.24 -2.09
CA VAL A 30 -40.75 2.16 -3.11
C VAL A 30 -40.33 2.68 -4.51
N PRO A 31 -39.35 2.08 -5.25
CA PRO A 31 -38.31 1.08 -4.90
C PRO A 31 -36.87 1.42 -5.41
N GLY A 32 -35.92 0.51 -5.18
CA GLY A 32 -34.93 0.15 -6.22
C GLY A 32 -33.50 0.71 -6.10
N GLN A 33 -32.65 0.03 -5.32
CA GLN A 33 -31.21 0.00 -5.57
C GLN A 33 -30.81 -1.46 -5.88
N ASP A 34 -30.37 -1.69 -7.12
CA ASP A 34 -29.78 -2.96 -7.53
C ASP A 34 -28.28 -3.01 -7.17
N VAL A 35 -27.74 -4.22 -7.03
CA VAL A 35 -26.46 -4.44 -6.34
C VAL A 35 -25.25 -4.22 -7.25
N ALA A 36 -24.48 -3.17 -6.97
CA ALA A 36 -23.06 -3.10 -7.33
C ALA A 36 -22.23 -3.62 -6.15
N GLY A 37 -21.44 -4.67 -6.37
CA GLY A 37 -20.75 -5.40 -5.30
C GLY A 37 -19.66 -4.60 -4.60
N VAL A 38 -19.87 -4.26 -3.33
CA VAL A 38 -18.81 -3.74 -2.46
C VAL A 38 -17.82 -4.88 -2.17
N VAL A 39 -16.59 -4.76 -2.66
CA VAL A 39 -15.47 -5.60 -2.19
C VAL A 39 -15.18 -5.18 -0.75
N ALA A 40 -15.35 -6.12 0.20
CA ALA A 40 -15.13 -5.84 1.61
C ALA A 40 -13.64 -5.62 1.88
N GLY A 41 -13.24 -4.37 2.12
CA GLY A 41 -11.91 -4.04 2.65
C GLY A 41 -11.72 -4.59 4.07
N PRO A 42 -10.46 -4.78 4.53
CA PRO A 42 -10.14 -5.52 5.76
C PRO A 42 -10.69 -4.89 7.06
N LEU A 43 -11.17 -3.65 7.02
CA LEU A 43 -11.65 -2.92 8.20
C LEU A 43 -12.92 -3.51 8.85
N GLN A 44 -13.73 -4.31 8.14
CA GLN A 44 -14.99 -4.83 8.69
C GLN A 44 -14.84 -5.90 9.80
N VAL A 45 -13.61 -6.30 10.15
CA VAL A 45 -13.34 -7.19 11.30
C VAL A 45 -13.07 -6.39 12.60
N LEU A 46 -12.73 -5.09 12.52
CA LEU A 46 -12.36 -4.26 13.66
C LEU A 46 -13.58 -3.68 14.41
N ALA A 47 -14.38 -4.53 15.07
CA ALA A 47 -15.56 -4.06 15.83
C ALA A 47 -16.02 -4.92 17.04
N LYS A 48 -15.13 -5.64 17.75
CA LYS A 48 -15.49 -6.30 19.04
C LYS A 48 -14.37 -6.27 20.09
N PRO A 49 -14.43 -5.41 21.12
CA PRO A 49 -13.56 -5.55 22.30
C PRO A 49 -13.96 -6.80 23.10
N LYS A 50 -12.97 -7.55 23.60
CA LYS A 50 -13.17 -8.82 24.30
C LYS A 50 -13.13 -8.59 25.81
N ASN A 51 -14.29 -8.63 26.47
CA ASN A 51 -14.41 -8.39 27.92
C ASN A 51 -13.57 -9.37 28.75
N LYS A 52 -12.97 -8.85 29.83
CA LYS A 52 -12.25 -9.66 30.83
C LYS A 52 -13.21 -10.56 31.61
N SER A 53 -12.93 -11.86 31.65
CA SER A 53 -13.39 -12.77 32.71
C SER A 53 -12.34 -13.88 32.92
N ALA A 54 -12.30 -14.44 34.13
CA ALA A 54 -11.38 -15.52 34.49
C ALA A 54 -12.11 -16.87 34.48
N GLY A 55 -11.41 -17.93 34.06
CA GLY A 55 -11.91 -19.30 34.05
C GLY A 55 -11.02 -20.21 33.20
N ALA A 56 -10.60 -21.35 33.74
CA ALA A 56 -9.66 -22.26 33.09
C ALA A 56 -10.37 -23.43 32.38
N SER A 57 -9.81 -23.93 31.26
CA SER A 57 -9.44 -25.36 31.06
C SER A 57 -9.34 -25.80 29.60
N ARG A 58 -8.10 -26.06 29.15
CA ARG A 58 -7.67 -27.11 28.18
C ARG A 58 -8.25 -27.10 26.72
N PRO A 59 -7.66 -27.88 25.78
CA PRO A 59 -7.50 -27.41 24.40
C PRO A 59 -8.47 -28.01 23.37
N GLY A 60 -8.58 -27.34 22.22
CA GLY A 60 -9.26 -27.83 21.02
C GLY A 60 -8.55 -27.39 19.73
N ASN A 61 -8.16 -28.37 18.92
CA ASN A 61 -7.64 -28.35 17.54
C ASN A 61 -7.25 -27.00 16.89
N THR A 62 -5.98 -26.91 16.51
CA THR A 62 -5.46 -26.02 15.46
C THR A 62 -6.24 -26.22 14.15
N THR A 63 -6.89 -25.16 13.67
CA THR A 63 -7.39 -25.06 12.29
C THR A 63 -6.53 -24.06 11.53
N GLN A 64 -5.84 -24.50 10.49
CA GLN A 64 -5.07 -23.61 9.61
C GLN A 64 -6.02 -22.81 8.70
N THR A 65 -6.06 -21.49 8.89
CA THR A 65 -6.80 -20.56 8.02
C THR A 65 -5.83 -19.64 7.27
N GLY A 66 -4.80 -20.22 6.66
CA GLY A 66 -3.84 -19.48 5.83
C GLY A 66 -4.42 -19.15 4.45
N THR A 67 -5.11 -18.03 4.30
CA THR A 67 -5.56 -17.51 2.99
C THR A 67 -4.40 -16.98 2.16
N GLN A 68 -3.61 -17.90 1.59
CA GLN A 68 -2.62 -17.58 0.57
C GLN A 68 -3.31 -17.19 -0.74
N PHE A 69 -3.40 -15.89 -1.03
CA PHE A 69 -3.67 -15.41 -2.40
C PHE A 69 -2.39 -15.53 -3.25
N ALA A 70 -2.01 -16.76 -3.57
CA ALA A 70 -1.00 -17.03 -4.58
C ALA A 70 -1.50 -16.55 -5.95
N SER A 71 -0.93 -15.46 -6.47
CA SER A 71 -1.26 -14.96 -7.80
C SER A 71 -0.72 -15.92 -8.87
N VAL A 72 -1.56 -16.87 -9.31
CA VAL A 72 -1.23 -17.85 -10.35
C VAL A 72 -1.21 -17.17 -11.71
N ARG A 73 -0.14 -16.41 -11.98
CA ARG A 73 0.10 -15.73 -13.26
C ARG A 73 0.38 -16.79 -14.33
N GLN A 74 -0.66 -17.22 -15.05
CA GLN A 74 -0.53 -18.18 -16.15
C GLN A 74 0.46 -17.67 -17.19
N LYS A 75 1.58 -18.38 -17.37
CA LYS A 75 2.39 -18.25 -18.58
C LYS A 75 1.55 -18.72 -19.76
N ARG A 76 1.26 -17.82 -20.71
CA ARG A 76 0.81 -18.21 -22.05
C ARG A 76 2.03 -18.53 -22.89
N ASP A 77 2.34 -19.81 -23.04
CA ASP A 77 3.33 -20.26 -24.02
C ASP A 77 2.78 -20.02 -25.44
N THR A 78 3.32 -19.02 -26.15
CA THR A 78 2.98 -18.72 -27.54
C THR A 78 3.86 -19.53 -28.51
N THR A 79 3.80 -20.86 -28.42
CA THR A 79 4.44 -21.76 -29.39
C THR A 79 3.65 -21.83 -30.69
N SER A 80 3.84 -20.85 -31.57
CA SER A 80 3.34 -20.91 -32.96
C SER A 80 4.28 -21.74 -33.83
N SER A 81 3.82 -22.93 -34.25
CA SER A 81 4.54 -23.81 -35.17
C SER A 81 4.64 -23.20 -36.58
N SER A 82 5.83 -23.31 -37.20
CA SER A 82 6.07 -22.94 -38.61
C SER A 82 7.18 -23.79 -39.22
N ALA A 83 6.80 -24.85 -39.92
CA ALA A 83 7.64 -25.72 -40.76
C ALA A 83 6.74 -26.48 -41.76
N PRO A 84 7.26 -27.06 -42.88
CA PRO A 84 8.66 -27.14 -43.30
C PRO A 84 8.95 -26.57 -44.72
N GLY A 85 10.23 -26.43 -45.06
CA GLY A 85 10.71 -26.14 -46.41
C GLY A 85 12.23 -26.22 -46.52
N ALA A 86 12.77 -27.07 -47.40
CA ALA A 86 14.20 -27.38 -47.46
C ALA A 86 14.99 -26.50 -48.45
N GLY A 87 16.28 -26.26 -48.18
CA GLY A 87 17.22 -25.60 -49.10
C GLY A 87 18.65 -25.53 -48.54
N GLN A 88 19.63 -26.04 -49.29
CA GLN A 88 21.04 -26.19 -48.87
C GLN A 88 21.92 -24.95 -49.13
N ALA A 89 23.12 -25.01 -48.55
CA ALA A 89 24.40 -24.44 -49.00
C ALA A 89 24.72 -22.96 -48.66
N GLY A 90 25.74 -22.81 -47.80
CA GLY A 90 26.33 -21.52 -47.43
C GLY A 90 27.26 -20.89 -48.48
N GLY A 91 27.80 -19.72 -48.14
CA GLY A 91 28.75 -18.98 -48.98
C GLY A 91 29.32 -17.76 -48.27
N VAL A 92 30.65 -17.66 -48.26
CA VAL A 92 31.42 -16.49 -47.78
C VAL A 92 31.33 -15.36 -48.81
N GLY A 93 31.27 -14.09 -48.39
CA GLY A 93 31.37 -12.94 -49.31
C GLY A 93 31.41 -11.58 -48.61
N SER A 94 32.13 -10.62 -49.17
CA SER A 94 32.26 -9.25 -48.64
C SER A 94 32.23 -8.20 -49.75
N ALA A 95 31.98 -6.96 -49.33
CA ALA A 95 32.29 -5.69 -50.00
C ALA A 95 31.38 -5.19 -51.15
N SER A 96 31.23 -3.86 -51.14
CA SER A 96 31.14 -2.85 -52.22
C SER A 96 30.79 -3.31 -53.66
N SER A 97 30.02 -2.53 -54.44
CA SER A 97 30.26 -1.08 -54.63
C SER A 97 29.11 -0.28 -55.26
N THR A 98 29.31 1.03 -55.34
CA THR A 98 28.49 2.05 -56.00
C THR A 98 28.39 1.91 -57.53
N THR A 99 27.26 2.30 -58.12
CA THR A 99 27.18 3.36 -59.16
C THR A 99 25.72 3.80 -59.38
N ALA A 100 25.50 4.92 -60.08
CA ALA A 100 24.17 5.50 -60.32
C ALA A 100 24.04 6.04 -61.76
N ALA A 101 22.82 6.06 -62.31
CA ALA A 101 22.44 6.88 -63.47
C ALA A 101 20.91 7.08 -63.58
N SER A 102 20.53 8.17 -64.25
CA SER A 102 19.19 8.65 -64.65
C SER A 102 18.25 7.62 -65.32
N GLY A 103 16.92 7.79 -65.32
CA GLY A 103 16.12 8.88 -64.72
C GLY A 103 14.69 9.02 -65.30
N THR A 104 14.07 10.20 -65.11
CA THR A 104 12.82 10.70 -65.74
C THR A 104 11.50 9.90 -65.55
N GLY A 105 10.90 10.04 -64.36
CA GLY A 105 9.66 10.83 -64.21
C GLY A 105 8.29 10.19 -64.51
N LYS A 106 7.49 10.01 -63.44
CA LYS A 106 6.03 10.20 -63.50
C LYS A 106 5.40 10.58 -62.15
N THR A 107 4.54 11.60 -62.21
CA THR A 107 3.42 11.95 -61.31
C THR A 107 3.27 11.25 -59.94
N ALA A 108 3.42 12.06 -58.89
CA ALA A 108 2.51 12.17 -57.74
C ALA A 108 1.95 10.90 -57.07
N ALA A 109 2.52 10.56 -55.91
CA ALA A 109 1.74 10.13 -54.75
C ALA A 109 2.40 10.68 -53.48
N THR A 110 1.82 11.71 -52.87
CA THR A 110 2.17 12.07 -51.49
C THR A 110 1.53 11.02 -50.60
N THR A 111 2.28 9.96 -50.28
CA THR A 111 1.88 8.99 -49.26
C THR A 111 1.98 9.68 -47.90
N SER A 112 0.93 10.40 -47.51
CA SER A 112 0.64 10.63 -46.11
C SER A 112 0.60 9.26 -45.44
N ALA A 113 1.65 8.93 -44.70
CA ALA A 113 1.68 7.77 -43.85
C ALA A 113 0.74 8.06 -42.67
N THR A 114 -0.56 7.86 -42.88
CA THR A 114 -1.53 7.74 -41.79
C THR A 114 -1.03 6.59 -40.94
N ALA A 115 -0.44 6.89 -39.78
CA ALA A 115 -0.06 5.88 -38.82
C ALA A 115 -1.30 5.04 -38.51
N ASP A 116 -1.17 3.72 -38.54
CA ASP A 116 -2.28 2.84 -38.18
C ASP A 116 -2.60 3.11 -36.70
N PRO A 117 -3.78 3.67 -36.36
CA PRO A 117 -4.05 4.14 -35.01
C PRO A 117 -4.05 2.98 -33.99
N ILE A 118 -4.32 1.75 -34.46
CA ILE A 118 -4.24 0.53 -33.65
C ILE A 118 -2.77 0.19 -33.32
N GLY A 119 -1.83 0.54 -34.20
CA GLY A 119 -0.39 0.42 -33.97
C GLY A 119 0.12 1.42 -32.94
N ALA A 120 -0.19 2.72 -33.14
CA ALA A 120 0.26 3.80 -32.25
C ALA A 120 -0.19 3.58 -30.80
N GLN A 121 -1.49 3.36 -30.57
CA GLN A 121 -2.01 3.09 -29.23
C GLN A 121 -1.33 1.86 -28.57
N ARG A 122 -1.04 0.81 -29.35
CA ARG A 122 -0.38 -0.40 -28.84
C ARG A 122 1.06 -0.15 -28.40
N GLU A 123 1.78 0.74 -29.09
CA GLU A 123 3.14 1.16 -28.71
C GLU A 123 3.10 2.01 -27.42
N GLU A 124 2.14 2.92 -27.30
CA GLU A 124 1.95 3.76 -26.10
C GLU A 124 1.54 2.93 -24.86
N PHE A 125 0.66 1.93 -25.01
CA PHE A 125 0.38 0.95 -23.95
C PHE A 125 1.65 0.22 -23.51
N GLN A 126 2.53 -0.16 -24.46
CA GLN A 126 3.79 -0.84 -24.14
C GLN A 126 4.79 0.08 -23.43
N GLU A 127 4.85 1.37 -23.78
CA GLU A 127 5.61 2.35 -23.01
C GLU A 127 5.08 2.48 -21.58
N PHE A 128 3.76 2.58 -21.38
CA PHE A 128 3.17 2.75 -20.05
C PHE A 128 3.46 1.54 -19.13
N TYR A 129 3.28 0.31 -19.62
CA TYR A 129 3.67 -0.90 -18.88
C TYR A 129 5.19 -1.02 -18.69
N SER A 130 6.01 -0.56 -19.64
CA SER A 130 7.48 -0.52 -19.52
C SER A 130 7.95 0.45 -18.43
N LEU A 131 7.27 1.60 -18.29
CA LEU A 131 7.54 2.57 -17.22
C LEU A 131 7.15 2.01 -15.85
N SER A 132 6.00 1.32 -15.75
CA SER A 132 5.60 0.63 -14.51
C SER A 132 6.60 -0.47 -14.13
N GLY A 133 7.09 -1.27 -15.08
CA GLY A 133 8.15 -2.26 -14.84
C GLY A 133 9.51 -1.64 -14.46
N GLN A 134 9.82 -0.43 -14.95
CA GLN A 134 11.00 0.32 -14.50
C GLN A 134 10.85 0.81 -13.05
N ALA A 135 9.66 1.25 -12.64
CA ALA A 135 9.38 1.60 -11.24
C ALA A 135 9.43 0.36 -10.34
N GLU A 136 8.84 -0.76 -10.78
CA GLU A 136 8.89 -2.04 -10.08
C GLU A 136 10.33 -2.48 -9.80
N ALA A 137 11.22 -2.39 -10.80
CA ALA A 137 12.64 -2.68 -10.65
C ALA A 137 13.38 -1.73 -9.68
N VAL A 138 12.85 -0.54 -9.38
CA VAL A 138 13.37 0.33 -8.30
C VAL A 138 12.86 -0.16 -6.94
N PHE A 139 11.58 -0.53 -6.82
CA PHE A 139 11.06 -1.07 -5.56
C PHE A 139 11.67 -2.43 -5.18
N ASP A 140 11.93 -3.32 -6.14
CA ASP A 140 12.58 -4.62 -5.90
C ASP A 140 14.06 -4.50 -5.47
N GLN A 141 14.68 -3.32 -5.64
CA GLN A 141 16.02 -3.03 -5.11
C GLN A 141 16.00 -2.52 -3.66
N LYS A 142 14.82 -2.23 -3.09
CA LYS A 142 14.67 -1.89 -1.66
C LYS A 142 14.87 -3.17 -0.83
N PRO A 143 15.88 -3.26 0.06
CA PRO A 143 15.97 -4.39 0.97
C PRO A 143 14.80 -4.32 1.95
N PRO A 144 13.92 -5.34 2.03
CA PRO A 144 12.78 -5.30 2.94
C PRO A 144 13.28 -5.22 4.39
N PRO A 145 12.79 -4.29 5.22
CA PRO A 145 13.11 -4.27 6.64
C PRO A 145 12.55 -5.56 7.27
N SER A 146 13.40 -6.31 7.97
CA SER A 146 12.97 -7.45 8.78
C SER A 146 13.41 -7.26 10.22
N LEU A 147 12.43 -6.95 11.06
CA LEU A 147 12.55 -6.86 12.50
C LEU A 147 12.92 -8.22 13.10
N ARG A 148 12.33 -9.31 12.59
CA ARG A 148 12.61 -10.68 13.02
C ARG A 148 14.05 -11.09 12.72
N ARG A 149 14.57 -10.80 11.52
CA ARG A 149 15.98 -11.06 11.20
C ARG A 149 16.91 -10.15 11.99
N GLY A 150 16.60 -8.85 12.11
CA GLY A 150 17.39 -7.92 12.92
C GLY A 150 17.46 -8.31 14.40
N ALA A 151 16.36 -8.80 14.96
CA ALA A 151 16.27 -9.36 16.31
C ALA A 151 17.12 -10.64 16.47
N GLN A 152 17.02 -11.58 15.52
CA GLN A 152 17.84 -12.79 15.48
C GLN A 152 19.34 -12.42 15.42
N ASP A 153 19.77 -11.63 14.44
CA ASP A 153 21.17 -11.25 14.24
C ASP A 153 21.75 -10.51 15.47
N ALA A 154 20.94 -9.67 16.11
CA ALA A 154 21.32 -9.00 17.36
C ALA A 154 21.47 -9.98 18.52
N PHE A 155 20.55 -10.95 18.67
CA PHE A 155 20.63 -11.99 19.69
C PHE A 155 21.81 -12.94 19.45
N GLU A 156 22.04 -13.38 18.21
CA GLU A 156 23.15 -14.25 17.82
C GLU A 156 24.50 -13.61 18.21
N LYS A 157 24.63 -12.30 17.98
CA LYS A 157 25.80 -11.49 18.32
C LYS A 157 25.96 -11.24 19.82
N ALA A 158 24.87 -11.04 20.56
CA ALA A 158 24.90 -10.84 22.01
C ALA A 158 25.19 -12.14 22.78
N PHE A 159 24.73 -13.27 22.26
CA PHE A 159 24.81 -14.59 22.89
C PHE A 159 25.50 -15.61 21.97
N PRO A 160 26.82 -15.45 21.69
CA PRO A 160 27.55 -16.33 20.78
C PRO A 160 27.66 -17.77 21.30
N ASN A 161 27.60 -17.96 22.63
CA ASN A 161 27.79 -19.24 23.31
C ASN A 161 26.50 -20.08 23.46
N VAL A 162 25.35 -19.61 22.96
CA VAL A 162 24.08 -20.36 23.02
C VAL A 162 24.03 -21.36 21.86
N THR A 163 23.72 -22.62 22.16
CA THR A 163 23.70 -23.73 21.20
C THR A 163 22.68 -23.50 20.08
N ARG A 164 23.19 -23.36 18.84
CA ARG A 164 22.42 -23.18 17.60
C ARG A 164 21.71 -24.47 17.17
N PRO A 165 20.59 -24.40 16.43
CA PRO A 165 19.86 -23.18 16.09
C PRO A 165 19.16 -22.57 17.30
N VAL A 166 19.03 -21.24 17.28
CA VAL A 166 18.18 -20.49 18.21
C VAL A 166 16.96 -20.02 17.44
N ASP A 167 15.78 -20.14 18.05
CA ASP A 167 14.53 -19.65 17.53
C ASP A 167 13.85 -18.83 18.64
N LEU A 168 13.70 -17.51 18.43
CA LEU A 168 13.27 -16.58 19.47
C LEU A 168 11.82 -16.82 19.90
N ASP A 169 10.99 -17.41 19.03
CA ASP A 169 9.61 -17.82 19.33
C ASP A 169 9.56 -19.06 20.24
N LYS A 170 10.68 -19.79 20.38
CA LYS A 170 10.83 -21.04 21.16
C LYS A 170 11.83 -20.93 22.32
N LEU A 171 12.26 -19.71 22.64
CA LEU A 171 13.12 -19.41 23.77
C LEU A 171 12.27 -18.68 24.81
N TYR A 172 11.98 -19.29 25.96
CA TYR A 172 11.00 -18.78 26.92
C TYR A 172 11.65 -18.32 28.22
N VAL A 173 11.20 -17.18 28.73
CA VAL A 173 11.39 -16.79 30.14
C VAL A 173 10.18 -17.30 30.91
N ASN A 174 10.39 -18.34 31.71
CA ASN A 174 9.35 -18.91 32.58
C ASN A 174 9.51 -18.32 33.98
N THR A 175 8.39 -17.89 34.57
CA THR A 175 8.29 -17.37 35.93
C THR A 175 7.48 -18.33 36.77
N TYR A 176 8.07 -18.84 37.85
CA TYR A 176 7.40 -19.73 38.80
C TYR A 176 7.23 -19.01 40.13
N ARG A 177 6.12 -19.23 40.82
CA ARG A 177 5.97 -18.81 42.22
C ARG A 177 6.44 -19.93 43.12
N LYS A 178 7.26 -19.59 44.11
CA LYS A 178 7.73 -20.49 45.16
C LYS A 178 6.74 -20.50 46.32
N GLU A 179 5.93 -21.56 46.41
CA GLU A 179 4.94 -21.74 47.48
C GLU A 179 5.40 -22.87 48.42
N GLU A 180 5.25 -22.72 49.74
CA GLU A 180 5.66 -23.76 50.69
C GLU A 180 4.60 -24.89 50.72
N ASN A 181 5.03 -26.15 50.54
CA ASN A 181 4.16 -27.33 50.46
C ASN A 181 3.25 -27.51 51.69
N SER A 182 3.74 -27.06 52.85
CA SER A 182 3.01 -26.99 54.11
C SER A 182 3.76 -26.03 55.04
N PRO A 183 3.08 -25.19 55.85
CA PRO A 183 3.73 -24.19 56.69
C PRO A 183 4.82 -24.77 57.60
N GLY A 184 6.06 -24.32 57.43
CA GLY A 184 7.24 -24.78 58.19
C GLY A 184 7.82 -26.13 57.75
N SER A 185 7.39 -26.69 56.62
CA SER A 185 7.94 -27.94 56.06
C SER A 185 9.33 -27.77 55.41
N SER A 186 9.72 -26.54 55.07
CA SER A 186 10.91 -26.21 54.26
C SER A 186 10.94 -26.86 52.86
N GLN A 187 9.83 -27.46 52.42
CA GLN A 187 9.66 -27.97 51.06
C GLN A 187 8.86 -26.97 50.23
N PHE A 188 9.27 -26.76 48.99
CA PHE A 188 8.63 -25.80 48.09
C PHE A 188 8.10 -26.48 46.84
N VAL A 189 6.96 -25.99 46.35
CA VAL A 189 6.44 -26.24 45.00
C VAL A 189 6.59 -24.97 44.18
N TYR A 190 6.96 -25.16 42.92
CA TYR A 190 7.20 -24.09 41.97
C TYR A 190 6.10 -24.11 40.90
N THR A 191 5.09 -23.27 41.10
CA THR A 191 3.92 -23.18 40.20
C THR A 191 4.21 -22.18 39.09
N LEU A 192 4.15 -22.60 37.82
CA LEU A 192 4.32 -21.70 36.68
C LEU A 192 3.22 -20.61 36.68
N VAL A 193 3.64 -19.34 36.76
CA VAL A 193 2.78 -18.15 36.77
C VAL A 193 2.67 -17.55 35.37
N SER A 194 3.79 -17.46 34.66
CA SER A 194 3.85 -16.94 33.30
C SER A 194 4.97 -17.62 32.52
N SER A 195 4.78 -17.73 31.21
CA SER A 195 5.81 -18.01 30.23
C SER A 195 5.67 -16.96 29.13
N ARG A 196 6.78 -16.35 28.73
CA ARG A 196 6.85 -15.41 27.59
C ARG A 196 8.03 -15.81 26.73
N SER A 197 7.84 -15.85 25.41
CA SER A 197 8.96 -16.04 24.50
C SER A 197 9.84 -14.78 24.48
N VAL A 198 11.10 -14.95 24.09
CA VAL A 198 12.01 -13.83 23.86
C VAL A 198 11.52 -13.00 22.66
N ALA A 199 10.82 -13.61 21.69
CA ALA A 199 10.09 -12.85 20.67
C ALA A 199 9.04 -11.90 21.28
N ASP A 200 8.21 -12.34 22.24
CA ASP A 200 7.20 -11.49 22.90
C ASP A 200 7.83 -10.30 23.65
N LEU A 201 8.99 -10.51 24.27
CA LEU A 201 9.75 -9.46 24.97
C LEU A 201 10.37 -8.47 23.98
N ILE A 202 10.80 -8.95 22.81
CA ILE A 202 11.31 -8.11 21.72
C ILE A 202 10.18 -7.31 21.06
N VAL A 203 9.00 -7.89 20.86
CA VAL A 203 7.84 -7.19 20.28
C VAL A 203 7.35 -6.08 21.20
N GLU A 204 7.16 -6.37 22.49
CA GLU A 204 6.82 -5.33 23.48
C GLU A 204 7.82 -4.17 23.39
N ARG A 205 9.12 -4.48 23.39
CA ARG A 205 10.17 -3.47 23.32
C ARG A 205 10.19 -2.69 22.01
N TYR A 206 10.04 -3.34 20.86
CA TYR A 206 10.02 -2.69 19.54
C TYR A 206 8.79 -1.80 19.32
N SER A 207 7.70 -2.02 20.07
CA SER A 207 6.40 -1.39 19.83
C SER A 207 6.07 -0.22 20.76
N GLY A 208 7.06 0.34 21.46
CA GLY A 208 6.87 1.44 22.44
C GLY A 208 7.06 1.03 23.91
N GLY A 209 7.30 -0.25 24.18
CA GLY A 209 7.33 -0.81 25.54
C GLY A 209 8.40 -0.22 26.45
N GLN A 210 8.06 -0.15 27.75
CA GLN A 210 8.98 0.26 28.80
C GLN A 210 10.18 -0.70 28.91
N ALA A 211 11.17 -0.34 29.73
CA ALA A 211 12.22 -1.30 30.08
C ALA A 211 11.59 -2.45 30.89
N ILE A 212 11.92 -3.69 30.54
CA ILE A 212 11.51 -4.87 31.31
C ILE A 212 12.44 -5.04 32.52
N THR A 213 11.89 -5.55 33.62
CA THR A 213 12.68 -6.08 34.75
C THR A 213 12.31 -7.55 34.94
N LEU A 214 13.30 -8.42 35.14
CA LEU A 214 13.13 -9.88 35.24
C LEU A 214 13.55 -10.47 36.60
N ASP A 215 13.78 -9.63 37.62
CA ASP A 215 14.51 -9.99 38.86
C ASP A 215 13.92 -9.37 40.16
N ASP A 216 12.71 -8.80 40.13
CA ASP A 216 12.19 -7.87 41.18
C ASP A 216 11.06 -8.42 42.10
N ASP A 217 10.48 -9.60 41.82
CA ASP A 217 9.32 -10.12 42.58
C ASP A 217 9.73 -11.04 43.75
N ALA A 218 9.48 -10.59 44.98
CA ALA A 218 9.81 -11.33 46.20
C ALA A 218 8.93 -12.60 46.37
N GLY A 219 9.43 -13.73 45.90
CA GLY A 219 8.75 -15.04 45.96
C GLY A 219 8.53 -15.70 44.60
N THR A 220 8.97 -15.09 43.50
CA THR A 220 9.14 -15.77 42.22
C THR A 220 10.55 -16.35 42.07
N VAL A 221 10.68 -17.27 41.11
CA VAL A 221 11.97 -17.68 40.53
C VAL A 221 11.78 -17.72 39.02
N HIS A 222 12.79 -17.25 38.29
CA HIS A 222 12.75 -17.13 36.83
C HIS A 222 13.80 -18.06 36.20
N GLY A 223 13.58 -18.49 34.95
CA GLY A 223 14.56 -19.27 34.20
C GLY A 223 14.33 -19.20 32.68
N ILE A 224 15.34 -19.61 31.91
CA ILE A 224 15.34 -19.52 30.44
C ILE A 224 15.33 -20.94 29.84
N TYR A 225 14.27 -21.26 29.09
CA TYR A 225 13.95 -22.62 28.64
C TYR A 225 13.63 -22.71 27.14
N ARG A 226 13.69 -23.94 26.61
CA ARG A 226 13.25 -24.30 25.24
C ARG A 226 11.76 -24.67 25.14
N SER A 227 11.03 -24.72 26.25
CA SER A 227 9.57 -24.96 26.26
C SER A 227 8.84 -24.05 27.26
N ALA A 228 7.64 -23.63 26.88
CA ALA A 228 6.77 -22.77 27.67
C ALA A 228 6.16 -23.48 28.90
N ASP A 229 6.11 -24.82 28.88
CA ASP A 229 5.59 -25.68 29.94
C ASP A 229 6.69 -26.43 30.72
N ALA A 230 7.96 -26.06 30.52
CA ALA A 230 9.07 -26.61 31.29
C ALA A 230 8.83 -26.45 32.80
N LEU A 231 9.26 -27.45 33.56
CA LEU A 231 9.13 -27.44 35.03
C LEU A 231 10.39 -26.83 35.65
N TYR A 232 10.21 -26.10 36.75
CA TYR A 232 11.34 -25.68 37.57
C TYR A 232 11.90 -26.89 38.35
N ASN A 233 13.22 -27.03 38.34
CA ASN A 233 13.97 -28.04 39.05
C ASN A 233 15.06 -27.34 39.86
N ASP A 234 15.09 -27.50 41.19
CA ASP A 234 16.19 -26.96 42.04
C ASP A 234 17.53 -27.68 41.79
N ASN A 235 17.51 -28.87 41.17
CA ASN A 235 18.68 -29.70 40.87
C ASN A 235 18.96 -29.70 39.36
N VAL A 236 19.22 -28.53 38.77
CA VAL A 236 19.66 -28.44 37.36
C VAL A 236 21.12 -28.88 37.26
N ASP A 237 21.34 -30.15 36.88
CA ASP A 237 22.52 -30.48 36.08
C ASP A 237 22.44 -29.66 34.78
N LEU A 238 23.55 -29.03 34.38
CA LEU A 238 23.62 -28.05 33.27
C LEU A 238 23.33 -28.65 31.87
N ASP A 239 23.02 -29.95 31.81
CA ASP A 239 22.72 -30.75 30.62
C ASP A 239 21.22 -31.11 30.49
N ASP A 240 20.31 -30.55 31.31
CA ASP A 240 18.85 -30.67 31.09
C ASP A 240 18.48 -30.04 29.73
N GLU A 241 17.99 -30.87 28.80
CA GLU A 241 17.65 -30.50 27.42
C GLU A 241 16.70 -29.29 27.30
N ASN A 242 15.89 -29.03 28.33
CA ASN A 242 14.96 -27.91 28.36
C ASN A 242 15.62 -26.59 28.73
N THR A 243 16.79 -26.59 29.35
CA THR A 243 17.49 -25.37 29.80
C THR A 243 18.38 -24.80 28.71
N VAL A 244 18.66 -23.49 28.77
CA VAL A 244 19.46 -22.81 27.75
C VAL A 244 20.76 -22.27 28.35
N GLY A 245 21.80 -23.11 28.28
CA GLY A 245 23.17 -22.72 28.61
C GLY A 245 23.69 -21.57 27.75
N GLY A 246 24.61 -20.77 28.31
CA GLY A 246 25.25 -19.64 27.63
C GLY A 246 24.56 -18.28 27.80
N ILE A 247 23.35 -18.24 28.36
CA ILE A 247 22.59 -17.02 28.66
C ILE A 247 22.20 -16.95 30.15
N THR A 248 21.99 -15.74 30.67
CA THR A 248 21.53 -15.48 32.04
C THR A 248 20.48 -14.37 32.02
N LEU A 249 19.51 -14.39 32.94
CA LEU A 249 18.38 -13.45 32.98
C LEU A 249 18.81 -11.98 32.91
N GLN A 250 19.75 -11.56 33.76
CA GLN A 250 20.29 -10.19 33.76
C GLN A 250 20.90 -9.78 32.40
N LYS A 251 21.52 -10.71 31.66
CA LYS A 251 22.06 -10.40 30.31
C LYS A 251 20.95 -10.37 29.26
N LEU A 252 19.93 -11.21 29.39
CA LEU A 252 18.74 -11.16 28.54
C LEU A 252 17.98 -9.85 28.73
N GLU A 253 17.78 -9.42 29.97
CA GLU A 253 17.19 -8.12 30.33
C GLU A 253 18.01 -6.97 29.75
N GLN A 254 19.34 -6.95 29.95
CA GLN A 254 20.24 -5.95 29.35
C GLN A 254 20.19 -5.95 27.82
N PHE A 255 20.05 -7.12 27.19
CA PHE A 255 19.88 -7.24 25.74
C PHE A 255 18.55 -6.61 25.29
N ILE A 256 17.41 -7.02 25.87
CA ILE A 256 16.09 -6.48 25.51
C ILE A 256 16.05 -4.97 25.77
N ASN A 257 16.46 -4.51 26.94
CA ASN A 257 16.44 -3.07 27.27
C ASN A 257 17.41 -2.26 26.40
N GLY A 258 18.48 -2.89 25.88
CA GLY A 258 19.39 -2.31 24.89
C GLY A 258 18.85 -2.30 23.44
N LEU A 259 17.73 -2.97 23.15
CA LEU A 259 17.03 -2.83 21.87
C LEU A 259 16.28 -1.50 21.78
N PRO A 260 16.10 -0.93 20.56
CA PRO A 260 15.31 0.28 20.35
C PRO A 260 13.89 0.15 20.90
N ALA A 261 13.50 1.10 21.76
CA ALA A 261 12.20 1.16 22.42
C ALA A 261 11.03 1.55 21.49
N ASP A 262 11.35 2.05 20.29
CA ASP A 262 10.40 2.37 19.24
C ASP A 262 11.11 2.05 17.92
N LYS A 263 10.78 0.89 17.37
CA LYS A 263 11.41 0.37 16.17
C LYS A 263 10.73 0.88 14.89
N ALA A 264 9.54 1.48 15.01
CA ALA A 264 8.83 2.05 13.87
C ALA A 264 9.54 3.30 13.33
N LYS A 265 10.08 4.14 14.22
CA LYS A 265 10.95 5.26 13.85
C LYS A 265 12.21 4.79 13.09
N ASP A 266 12.83 3.70 13.52
CA ASP A 266 13.98 3.10 12.83
C ASP A 266 13.61 2.61 11.42
N VAL A 267 12.48 1.90 11.27
CA VAL A 267 12.01 1.39 9.96
C VAL A 267 11.73 2.56 9.00
N LYS A 268 10.99 3.57 9.45
CA LYS A 268 10.71 4.79 8.70
C LYS A 268 11.99 5.51 8.25
N LEU A 269 13.01 5.60 9.11
CA LEU A 269 14.30 6.20 8.77
C LEU A 269 15.11 5.34 7.79
N GLN A 270 15.05 4.01 7.91
CA GLN A 270 15.67 3.08 6.97
C GLN A 270 15.02 3.17 5.58
N ASP A 271 13.68 3.20 5.51
CA ASP A 271 12.92 3.24 4.27
C ASP A 271 13.08 4.58 3.55
N ALA A 272 12.88 5.70 4.25
CA ALA A 272 13.17 7.02 3.69
C ALA A 272 14.66 7.19 3.34
N GLY A 273 15.55 6.52 4.08
CA GLY A 273 16.97 6.44 3.82
C GLY A 273 17.32 5.71 2.52
N TYR A 274 16.56 4.67 2.14
CA TYR A 274 16.69 4.02 0.84
C TYR A 274 16.40 5.01 -0.30
N PHE A 275 15.23 5.66 -0.28
CA PHE A 275 14.80 6.56 -1.35
C PHE A 275 15.69 7.81 -1.50
N ARG A 276 16.31 8.27 -0.41
CA ARG A 276 17.16 9.48 -0.38
C ARG A 276 18.66 9.21 -0.62
N LYS A 277 19.11 7.95 -0.67
CA LYS A 277 20.53 7.59 -0.87
C LYS A 277 20.86 7.42 -2.36
N PRO A 278 21.93 8.06 -2.88
CA PRO A 278 22.36 7.83 -4.27
C PRO A 278 22.77 6.38 -4.55
N SER A 279 22.37 5.90 -5.72
CA SER A 279 22.78 4.64 -6.34
C SER A 279 24.17 4.78 -7.01
N LYS A 280 24.69 3.70 -7.60
CA LYS A 280 25.98 3.67 -8.31
C LYS A 280 26.04 4.61 -9.54
N ASP A 281 24.89 4.98 -10.09
CA ASP A 281 24.74 5.96 -11.18
C ASP A 281 24.72 7.42 -10.71
N GLY A 282 24.71 7.65 -9.38
CA GLY A 282 24.65 8.97 -8.77
C GLY A 282 23.24 9.55 -8.59
N LYS A 283 22.19 8.89 -9.09
CA LYS A 283 20.79 9.27 -8.84
C LYS A 283 20.26 8.62 -7.56
N THR A 284 19.32 9.26 -6.88
CA THR A 284 18.56 8.61 -5.80
C THR A 284 17.37 7.83 -6.38
N PRO A 285 16.88 6.77 -5.72
CA PRO A 285 15.64 6.11 -6.12
C PRO A 285 14.45 7.08 -6.19
N LEU A 286 14.41 8.09 -5.33
CA LEU A 286 13.42 9.18 -5.38
C LEU A 286 13.45 9.97 -6.71
N GLN A 287 14.65 10.33 -7.19
CA GLN A 287 14.83 11.01 -8.48
C GLN A 287 14.38 10.12 -9.65
N THR A 288 14.80 8.85 -9.66
CA THR A 288 14.42 7.90 -10.71
C THR A 288 12.90 7.67 -10.75
N LEU A 289 12.24 7.54 -9.59
CA LEU A 289 10.78 7.43 -9.51
C LEU A 289 10.08 8.73 -9.93
N GLY A 290 10.62 9.91 -9.59
CA GLY A 290 10.12 11.19 -10.10
C GLY A 290 10.20 11.31 -11.63
N GLU A 291 11.32 10.91 -12.23
CA GLU A 291 11.48 10.86 -13.69
C GLU A 291 10.51 9.87 -14.35
N ILE A 292 10.30 8.69 -13.76
CA ILE A 292 9.33 7.70 -14.27
C ILE A 292 7.90 8.25 -14.16
N ARG A 293 7.54 8.90 -13.05
CA ARG A 293 6.21 9.50 -12.84
C ARG A 293 5.92 10.60 -13.86
N GLY A 294 6.89 11.47 -14.14
CA GLY A 294 6.77 12.49 -15.19
C GLY A 294 6.50 11.88 -16.58
N LYS A 295 7.20 10.79 -16.92
CA LYS A 295 6.98 10.05 -18.18
C LYS A 295 5.62 9.34 -18.22
N GLN A 296 5.19 8.70 -17.14
CA GLN A 296 3.87 8.07 -17.06
C GLN A 296 2.75 9.09 -17.26
N ILE A 297 2.85 10.25 -16.59
CA ILE A 297 1.92 11.38 -16.77
C ILE A 297 1.90 11.88 -18.22
N GLN A 298 3.06 11.96 -18.89
CA GLN A 298 3.13 12.35 -20.30
C GLN A 298 2.52 11.29 -21.23
N ALA A 299 2.79 10.00 -20.99
CA ALA A 299 2.25 8.89 -21.77
C ALA A 299 0.73 8.75 -21.63
N GLU A 300 0.17 8.91 -20.41
CA GLU A 300 -1.29 8.94 -20.23
C GLU A 300 -1.92 10.16 -20.94
N ALA A 301 -1.27 11.32 -20.89
CA ALA A 301 -1.75 12.52 -21.57
C ALA A 301 -1.73 12.38 -23.11
N GLN A 302 -0.74 11.65 -23.66
CA GLN A 302 -0.67 11.30 -25.07
C GLN A 302 -1.78 10.30 -25.45
N LEU A 303 -1.83 9.13 -24.81
CA LEU A 303 -2.88 8.10 -25.01
C LEU A 303 -4.27 8.73 -25.05
N ARG A 304 -4.59 9.52 -24.02
CA ARG A 304 -5.93 10.07 -23.83
C ARG A 304 -6.28 11.21 -24.78
N TYR A 305 -5.29 11.89 -25.33
CA TYR A 305 -5.51 12.86 -26.40
C TYR A 305 -5.87 12.16 -27.72
N ASP A 306 -5.18 11.06 -28.04
CA ASP A 306 -5.48 10.24 -29.22
C ASP A 306 -6.85 9.52 -29.09
N ASP A 307 -7.21 9.08 -27.87
CA ASP A 307 -8.57 8.62 -27.51
C ASP A 307 -9.63 9.74 -27.45
N LYS A 308 -9.22 11.01 -27.51
CA LYS A 308 -10.06 12.23 -27.35
C LYS A 308 -10.71 12.40 -25.97
N THR A 309 -10.26 11.64 -24.95
CA THR A 309 -10.69 11.78 -23.54
C THR A 309 -9.88 12.81 -22.73
N LEU A 310 -8.91 13.48 -23.39
CA LEU A 310 -8.16 14.63 -22.88
C LEU A 310 -8.10 15.72 -23.98
N ARG A 311 -8.29 16.98 -23.60
CA ARG A 311 -8.29 18.11 -24.56
C ARG A 311 -6.88 18.52 -25.00
N PRO A 312 -6.71 19.19 -26.16
CA PRO A 312 -5.41 19.67 -26.64
C PRO A 312 -4.70 20.59 -25.64
N GLU A 313 -5.46 21.47 -24.96
CA GLU A 313 -4.91 22.44 -24.00
C GLU A 313 -4.40 21.74 -22.74
N SER A 314 -5.15 20.74 -22.26
CA SER A 314 -4.79 19.89 -21.12
C SER A 314 -3.51 19.08 -21.40
N LYS A 315 -3.36 18.54 -22.62
CA LYS A 315 -2.13 17.88 -23.06
C LYS A 315 -0.95 18.85 -23.11
N ALA A 316 -1.11 20.01 -23.75
CA ALA A 316 -0.06 21.02 -23.87
C ALA A 316 0.40 21.56 -22.50
N LEU A 317 -0.52 21.68 -21.52
CA LEU A 317 -0.22 22.00 -20.13
C LEU A 317 0.66 20.91 -19.47
N VAL A 318 0.27 19.63 -19.60
CA VAL A 318 1.04 18.50 -19.04
C VAL A 318 2.44 18.43 -19.68
N GLU A 319 2.54 18.49 -21.01
CA GLU A 319 3.83 18.51 -21.72
C GLU A 319 4.72 19.67 -21.27
N SER A 320 4.13 20.86 -21.06
CA SER A 320 4.85 22.04 -20.57
C SER A 320 5.39 21.88 -19.16
N VAL A 321 4.67 21.19 -18.28
CA VAL A 321 5.11 20.89 -16.90
C VAL A 321 6.14 19.76 -16.88
N VAL A 322 5.94 18.67 -17.64
CA VAL A 322 6.91 17.55 -17.72
C VAL A 322 8.25 18.02 -18.29
N LYS A 323 8.23 18.91 -19.29
CA LYS A 323 9.43 19.49 -19.89
C LYS A 323 10.17 20.50 -18.99
N ASN A 324 9.48 21.10 -18.02
CA ASN A 324 10.02 22.11 -17.12
C ASN A 324 9.66 21.76 -15.67
N PRO A 325 10.25 20.69 -15.10
CA PRO A 325 9.72 20.01 -13.91
C PRO A 325 9.98 20.76 -12.58
N THR A 326 10.50 21.98 -12.60
CA THR A 326 10.69 22.83 -11.41
C THR A 326 10.11 24.23 -11.65
N GLN A 327 9.78 24.95 -10.57
CA GLN A 327 9.32 26.34 -10.68
C GLN A 327 10.35 27.24 -11.38
N ALA A 328 11.65 27.02 -11.15
CA ALA A 328 12.71 27.80 -11.77
C ALA A 328 12.85 27.55 -13.29
N ASP A 329 12.46 26.37 -13.76
CA ASP A 329 12.42 26.06 -15.20
C ASP A 329 11.15 26.61 -15.85
N LEU A 330 9.99 26.56 -15.17
CA LEU A 330 8.77 27.26 -15.61
C LEU A 330 8.97 28.78 -15.66
N ASP A 331 9.67 29.37 -14.70
CA ASP A 331 10.01 30.79 -14.67
C ASP A 331 10.92 31.18 -15.86
N ARG A 332 11.84 30.29 -16.26
CA ARG A 332 12.75 30.47 -17.39
C ARG A 332 12.05 30.27 -18.75
N ALA A 333 11.20 29.26 -18.86
CA ALA A 333 10.48 28.91 -20.09
C ALA A 333 9.30 29.83 -20.37
N PHE A 334 8.65 30.36 -19.33
CA PHE A 334 7.50 31.26 -19.42
C PHE A 334 7.75 32.56 -18.63
N PRO A 335 8.55 33.52 -19.18
CA PRO A 335 8.85 34.78 -18.48
C PRO A 335 7.60 35.61 -18.14
N ASN A 336 6.52 35.50 -18.92
CA ASN A 336 5.24 36.12 -18.61
C ASN A 336 4.47 35.33 -17.54
N ALA A 337 4.32 35.90 -16.34
CA ALA A 337 3.60 35.28 -15.22
C ALA A 337 2.09 35.07 -15.47
N ARG A 338 1.48 35.75 -16.47
CA ARG A 338 0.09 35.52 -16.88
C ARG A 338 -0.11 34.26 -17.74
N SER A 339 0.95 33.74 -18.35
CA SER A 339 0.90 32.55 -19.21
C SER A 339 1.80 31.39 -18.71
N ARG A 340 2.29 31.49 -17.48
CA ARG A 340 3.18 30.49 -16.87
C ARG A 340 2.36 29.40 -16.17
N PRO A 341 2.47 28.12 -16.58
CA PRO A 341 1.87 27.01 -15.84
C PRO A 341 2.20 27.06 -14.34
N ARG A 342 1.28 26.59 -13.50
CA ARG A 342 1.49 26.46 -12.06
C ARG A 342 1.20 25.05 -11.62
N VAL A 343 1.94 24.57 -10.62
CA VAL A 343 1.81 23.21 -10.09
C VAL A 343 1.75 23.25 -8.58
N PHE A 344 0.69 22.69 -8.02
CA PHE A 344 0.41 22.70 -6.59
C PHE A 344 0.25 21.28 -6.06
N SER A 345 0.66 21.06 -4.81
CA SER A 345 0.14 19.96 -4.01
C SER A 345 -1.20 20.34 -3.39
N LEU A 346 -1.98 19.31 -3.02
CA LEU A 346 -3.39 19.46 -2.65
C LEU A 346 -3.60 19.24 -1.16
N SER A 347 -4.56 19.94 -0.56
CA SER A 347 -5.02 19.71 0.80
C SER A 347 -6.54 19.66 0.90
N ILE A 348 -7.00 19.09 2.01
CA ILE A 348 -8.40 19.02 2.41
C ILE A 348 -8.63 19.78 3.71
N THR A 349 -9.86 20.25 3.89
CA THR A 349 -10.42 20.76 5.14
C THR A 349 -11.36 19.71 5.75
N LEU A 350 -11.59 19.81 7.06
CA LEU A 350 -12.52 18.98 7.81
C LEU A 350 -13.64 19.87 8.38
N ASP A 351 -14.89 19.42 8.28
CA ASP A 351 -16.10 20.22 8.49
C ASP A 351 -16.49 20.36 9.98
N GLY A 352 -15.76 21.19 10.74
CA GLY A 352 -16.17 21.51 12.12
C GLY A 352 -15.47 22.67 12.82
N GLU A 353 -14.15 22.79 12.67
CA GLU A 353 -13.29 23.75 13.38
C GLU A 353 -12.23 24.32 12.41
N PRO A 354 -11.46 25.38 12.75
CA PRO A 354 -10.34 25.86 11.93
C PRO A 354 -9.12 24.90 12.02
N VAL A 355 -9.34 23.64 11.64
CA VAL A 355 -8.32 22.59 11.55
C VAL A 355 -7.38 22.92 10.40
N ALA A 356 -6.07 22.87 10.65
CA ALA A 356 -5.08 23.17 9.64
C ALA A 356 -5.12 22.17 8.47
N ASP A 357 -5.25 22.68 7.24
CA ASP A 357 -5.21 21.97 5.96
C ASP A 357 -4.42 20.64 5.99
N LYS A 358 -5.10 19.49 6.04
CA LYS A 358 -4.45 18.18 5.93
C LYS A 358 -3.97 18.00 4.49
N THR A 359 -2.66 17.84 4.29
CA THR A 359 -2.08 17.62 2.95
C THR A 359 -2.44 16.22 2.45
N LEU A 360 -2.90 16.13 1.20
CA LEU A 360 -3.04 14.87 0.48
C LEU A 360 -1.68 14.49 -0.11
N TYR A 361 -1.24 13.25 0.10
CA TYR A 361 0.13 12.85 -0.21
C TYR A 361 0.24 12.25 -1.62
N GLY A 362 0.83 13.02 -2.55
CA GLY A 362 1.09 12.60 -3.93
C GLY A 362 0.29 13.31 -5.03
N PRO A 363 -0.97 13.75 -4.85
CA PRO A 363 -1.71 14.50 -5.87
C PRO A 363 -1.02 15.80 -6.29
N LEU A 364 -1.08 16.09 -7.60
CA LEU A 364 -0.60 17.34 -8.18
C LEU A 364 -1.72 18.00 -8.98
N VAL A 365 -1.95 19.30 -8.77
CA VAL A 365 -2.83 20.11 -9.62
C VAL A 365 -1.99 21.03 -10.48
N MET A 366 -2.03 20.81 -11.78
CA MET A 366 -1.44 21.63 -12.81
C MET A 366 -2.52 22.59 -13.34
N MET A 367 -2.18 23.86 -13.54
CA MET A 367 -3.12 24.82 -14.14
C MET A 367 -2.43 25.89 -14.99
N THR A 368 -3.11 26.33 -16.04
CA THR A 368 -2.82 27.61 -16.71
C THR A 368 -3.37 28.76 -15.87
N PRO A 369 -2.68 29.90 -15.71
CA PRO A 369 -3.28 31.09 -15.10
C PRO A 369 -4.35 31.67 -16.02
N LYS A 370 -5.37 32.25 -15.42
CA LYS A 370 -6.42 32.99 -16.11
C LYS A 370 -5.85 34.13 -16.95
N ALA A 371 -6.11 34.11 -18.26
CA ALA A 371 -5.92 35.28 -19.10
C ALA A 371 -6.84 36.43 -18.60
N ASP A 372 -6.45 37.68 -18.84
CA ASP A 372 -7.01 38.84 -18.12
C ASP A 372 -8.54 38.94 -18.20
N ALA A 373 -9.16 39.28 -17.06
CA ALA A 373 -10.61 39.25 -16.83
C ALA A 373 -11.43 40.33 -17.58
N GLU A 374 -10.91 40.86 -18.68
CA GLU A 374 -11.59 41.82 -19.57
C GLU A 374 -12.17 41.17 -20.85
N TYR A 375 -11.79 39.92 -21.16
CA TYR A 375 -12.29 39.20 -22.35
C TYR A 375 -12.92 37.83 -22.00
N PRO A 376 -14.19 37.58 -22.35
CA PRO A 376 -14.83 36.28 -22.13
C PRO A 376 -14.48 35.30 -23.26
N GLY A 377 -13.80 34.20 -22.94
CA GLY A 377 -13.52 33.14 -23.92
C GLY A 377 -12.87 31.89 -23.33
N GLU A 378 -11.67 32.05 -22.76
CA GLU A 378 -10.86 30.91 -22.33
C GLU A 378 -11.08 30.61 -20.83
N SER A 379 -11.50 29.39 -20.56
CA SER A 379 -11.74 28.87 -19.21
C SER A 379 -10.46 28.22 -18.67
N ASP A 380 -10.24 28.30 -17.36
CA ASP A 380 -9.01 27.88 -16.71
C ASP A 380 -8.74 26.38 -16.97
N CYS A 381 -7.69 26.05 -17.72
CA CYS A 381 -7.31 24.65 -17.94
C CYS A 381 -6.67 24.11 -16.65
N VAL A 382 -7.39 23.19 -15.99
CA VAL A 382 -6.96 22.54 -14.75
C VAL A 382 -6.84 21.04 -14.99
N VAL A 383 -5.68 20.48 -14.67
CA VAL A 383 -5.38 19.05 -14.75
C VAL A 383 -4.90 18.56 -13.39
N LEU A 384 -5.68 17.65 -12.79
CA LEU A 384 -5.34 16.96 -11.55
C LEU A 384 -4.72 15.60 -11.89
N TYR A 385 -3.54 15.32 -11.35
CA TYR A 385 -2.96 13.98 -11.26
C TYR A 385 -3.29 13.36 -9.91
N LEU A 386 -3.81 12.13 -9.94
CA LEU A 386 -4.05 11.28 -8.77
C LEU A 386 -3.18 10.02 -8.87
N PRO A 387 -2.29 9.76 -7.90
CA PRO A 387 -1.50 8.52 -7.86
C PRO A 387 -2.43 7.29 -7.94
N GLY A 388 -2.10 6.32 -8.81
CA GLY A 388 -2.92 5.12 -9.07
C GLY A 388 -4.23 5.33 -9.86
N GLN A 389 -4.71 6.57 -10.09
CA GLN A 389 -5.92 6.86 -10.89
C GLN A 389 -5.67 7.69 -12.16
N GLY A 390 -4.45 8.19 -12.33
CA GLY A 390 -4.06 8.98 -13.49
C GLY A 390 -4.61 10.41 -13.48
N LEU A 391 -4.81 10.98 -14.66
CA LEU A 391 -5.21 12.37 -14.85
C LEU A 391 -6.73 12.58 -14.81
N LYS A 392 -7.18 13.76 -14.36
CA LYS A 392 -8.55 14.26 -14.48
C LYS A 392 -8.49 15.72 -14.94
N GLN A 393 -9.36 16.13 -15.87
CA GLN A 393 -9.35 17.47 -16.47
C GLN A 393 -10.63 18.25 -16.12
N PHE A 394 -10.48 19.56 -15.88
CA PHE A 394 -11.57 20.46 -15.47
C PHE A 394 -11.45 21.80 -16.20
N LYS A 395 -12.57 22.50 -16.33
CA LYS A 395 -12.70 23.85 -16.92
C LYS A 395 -12.45 24.97 -15.89
N SER A 396 -12.42 24.63 -14.61
CA SER A 396 -12.06 25.56 -13.54
C SER A 396 -11.74 24.82 -12.23
N VAL A 397 -11.20 25.58 -11.27
CA VAL A 397 -10.97 25.10 -9.89
C VAL A 397 -12.28 24.73 -9.20
N GLU A 398 -13.36 25.47 -9.45
CA GLU A 398 -14.68 25.23 -8.85
C GLU A 398 -15.35 23.96 -9.39
N GLU A 399 -15.17 23.64 -10.68
CA GLU A 399 -15.62 22.37 -11.26
C GLU A 399 -14.86 21.19 -10.62
N MET A 400 -13.52 21.31 -10.48
CA MET A 400 -12.69 20.32 -9.78
C MET A 400 -13.09 20.16 -8.30
N LYS A 401 -13.31 21.26 -7.57
CA LYS A 401 -13.71 21.24 -6.16
C LYS A 401 -15.07 20.58 -5.92
N LYS A 402 -15.98 20.65 -6.90
CA LYS A 402 -17.32 20.05 -6.82
C LYS A 402 -17.35 18.57 -7.22
N ASP A 403 -16.53 18.18 -8.20
CA ASP A 403 -16.56 16.84 -8.79
C ASP A 403 -15.65 15.83 -8.06
N VAL A 404 -14.45 16.26 -7.65
CA VAL A 404 -13.44 15.32 -7.15
C VAL A 404 -13.71 14.93 -5.70
N LYS A 405 -14.29 13.75 -5.53
CA LYS A 405 -14.34 13.03 -4.25
C LYS A 405 -13.02 12.29 -4.05
N PHE A 406 -12.36 12.53 -2.93
CA PHE A 406 -11.06 11.92 -2.62
C PHE A 406 -11.24 10.56 -1.96
N SER A 407 -10.34 9.63 -2.29
CA SER A 407 -10.16 8.44 -1.47
C SER A 407 -9.45 8.84 -0.17
N PRO A 408 -9.92 8.40 1.01
CA PRO A 408 -9.19 8.55 2.27
C PRO A 408 -7.78 7.97 2.20
N SER A 409 -7.52 6.99 1.32
CA SER A 409 -6.20 6.36 1.14
C SER A 409 -5.08 7.30 0.66
N LEU A 410 -5.38 8.57 0.34
CA LEU A 410 -4.38 9.63 0.08
C LEU A 410 -3.94 10.39 1.36
N LEU A 411 -4.56 10.09 2.49
CA LEU A 411 -4.19 10.53 3.83
C LEU A 411 -3.48 9.40 4.60
N PRO A 412 -2.62 9.71 5.59
CA PRO A 412 -2.07 8.73 6.52
C PRO A 412 -3.18 7.93 7.22
N GLU A 413 -2.94 6.67 7.55
CA GLU A 413 -3.95 5.78 8.15
C GLU A 413 -4.47 6.29 9.50
N GLN A 414 -3.64 7.00 10.28
CA GLN A 414 -4.09 7.72 11.47
C GLN A 414 -5.12 8.80 11.12
N ASP A 415 -4.81 9.66 10.15
CA ASP A 415 -5.71 10.72 9.71
C ASP A 415 -7.03 10.17 9.15
N GLN A 416 -7.01 8.99 8.51
CA GLN A 416 -8.20 8.26 8.08
C GLN A 416 -9.02 7.74 9.26
N ALA A 417 -8.37 7.13 10.25
CA ALA A 417 -9.02 6.58 11.44
C ALA A 417 -9.69 7.67 12.29
N ASP A 418 -9.02 8.80 12.48
CA ASP A 418 -9.56 9.96 13.20
C ASP A 418 -10.77 10.57 12.45
N SER A 419 -10.71 10.65 11.12
CA SER A 419 -11.73 11.30 10.28
C SER A 419 -12.95 10.41 9.97
N LEU A 420 -12.88 9.09 10.22
CA LEU A 420 -14.04 8.17 10.14
C LEU A 420 -15.16 8.48 11.16
N SER A 421 -14.97 9.48 12.03
CA SER A 421 -15.81 9.72 13.20
C SER A 421 -17.02 10.63 12.99
N ASN A 422 -17.12 11.45 11.92
CA ASN A 422 -18.39 12.07 11.46
C ASN A 422 -18.37 12.91 10.15
N GLU A 423 -17.21 13.35 9.64
CA GLU A 423 -17.15 14.52 8.74
C GLU A 423 -16.93 14.22 7.24
N GLY A 424 -17.30 15.19 6.39
CA GLY A 424 -16.98 15.19 4.96
C GLY A 424 -15.55 15.66 4.70
N TYR A 425 -14.97 15.25 3.57
CA TYR A 425 -13.67 15.73 3.09
C TYR A 425 -13.87 16.78 2.00
N ASP A 426 -13.84 18.05 2.39
CA ASP A 426 -13.97 19.17 1.45
C ASP A 426 -12.58 19.61 0.95
N LEU A 427 -12.50 20.10 -0.29
CA LEU A 427 -11.21 20.49 -0.89
C LEU A 427 -10.73 21.83 -0.31
N GLY A 428 -9.60 21.79 0.40
CA GLY A 428 -8.99 22.92 1.09
C GLY A 428 -8.12 23.78 0.19
N GLY A 429 -6.95 24.18 0.69
CA GLY A 429 -6.00 25.01 -0.05
C GLY A 429 -5.26 24.30 -1.20
N PHE A 430 -4.67 25.13 -2.06
CA PHE A 430 -3.52 24.73 -2.88
C PHE A 430 -2.25 25.09 -2.12
N LYS A 431 -1.26 24.19 -2.13
CA LYS A 431 0.05 24.41 -1.52
C LYS A 431 1.13 24.39 -2.59
N ASP A 432 1.94 25.45 -2.67
CA ASP A 432 3.06 25.52 -3.62
C ASP A 432 4.05 24.37 -3.38
N VAL A 433 4.55 23.78 -4.46
CA VAL A 433 5.65 22.80 -4.37
C VAL A 433 6.93 23.53 -3.92
N PRO A 434 7.68 23.03 -2.93
CA PRO A 434 8.83 23.75 -2.36
C PRO A 434 9.87 24.15 -3.42
N HIS A 435 10.32 25.42 -3.36
CA HIS A 435 11.28 25.97 -4.32
C HIS A 435 12.52 25.09 -4.51
N GLY A 436 12.88 24.83 -5.77
CA GLY A 436 14.02 24.01 -6.14
C GLY A 436 13.76 22.50 -6.16
N LYS A 437 12.59 22.01 -5.69
CA LYS A 437 12.18 20.61 -5.91
C LYS A 437 11.57 20.43 -7.30
N ASN A 438 11.73 19.21 -7.82
CA ASN A 438 11.00 18.71 -8.97
C ASN A 438 9.58 18.32 -8.55
N PHE A 439 8.56 18.72 -9.31
CA PHE A 439 7.14 18.48 -9.00
C PHE A 439 6.82 16.98 -8.82
N PHE A 440 7.38 16.12 -9.68
CA PHE A 440 7.14 14.68 -9.67
C PHE A 440 7.93 13.99 -8.56
N GLU A 441 9.16 14.44 -8.29
CA GLU A 441 9.93 13.98 -7.12
C GLU A 441 9.22 14.34 -5.81
N HIS A 442 8.63 15.53 -5.71
CA HIS A 442 7.90 15.93 -4.51
C HIS A 442 6.60 15.11 -4.31
N SER A 443 5.90 14.77 -5.40
CA SER A 443 4.76 13.84 -5.40
C SER A 443 5.15 12.45 -4.86
N VAL A 444 6.32 11.92 -5.24
CA VAL A 444 6.84 10.65 -4.71
C VAL A 444 7.30 10.80 -3.25
N GLU A 445 8.02 11.88 -2.93
CA GLU A 445 8.52 12.19 -1.58
C GLU A 445 7.38 12.25 -0.56
N GLN A 446 6.25 12.87 -0.93
CA GLN A 446 5.04 12.88 -0.11
C GLN A 446 4.55 11.47 0.18
N GLN A 447 4.43 10.59 -0.82
CA GLN A 447 3.99 9.22 -0.57
C GLN A 447 4.98 8.41 0.29
N VAL A 448 6.29 8.66 0.18
CA VAL A 448 7.30 8.08 1.09
C VAL A 448 7.11 8.60 2.53
N ASP A 449 6.86 9.90 2.72
CA ASP A 449 6.61 10.47 4.04
C ASP A 449 5.24 10.04 4.62
N LYS A 450 4.24 9.72 3.79
CA LYS A 450 2.97 9.06 4.18
C LYS A 450 3.25 7.66 4.71
N GLN A 451 3.95 6.83 3.93
CA GLN A 451 4.28 5.44 4.28
C GLN A 451 5.05 5.33 5.60
N GLY A 452 5.93 6.30 5.87
CA GLY A 452 6.59 6.42 7.17
C GLY A 452 5.61 6.58 8.35
N ARG A 453 4.56 7.38 8.19
CA ARG A 453 3.49 7.58 9.20
C ARG A 453 2.59 6.37 9.32
N ASP A 454 2.23 5.73 8.20
CA ASP A 454 1.42 4.52 8.20
C ASP A 454 2.14 3.39 8.93
N THR A 455 3.44 3.23 8.72
CA THR A 455 4.25 2.23 9.43
C THR A 455 4.32 2.51 10.93
N GLU A 456 4.50 3.77 11.35
CA GLU A 456 4.39 4.19 12.77
C GLU A 456 3.02 3.86 13.36
N TYR A 457 1.93 4.18 12.65
CA TYR A 457 0.56 3.95 13.10
C TYR A 457 0.23 2.45 13.19
N ARG A 458 0.55 1.66 12.15
CA ARG A 458 0.34 0.21 12.12
C ARG A 458 1.11 -0.51 13.23
N MET A 459 2.35 -0.09 13.52
CA MET A 459 3.14 -0.65 14.63
C MET A 459 2.60 -0.25 16.01
N ALA A 460 2.08 0.98 16.19
CA ALA A 460 1.37 1.35 17.42
C ALA A 460 0.07 0.54 17.59
N GLN A 461 -0.73 0.38 16.53
CA GLN A 461 -1.92 -0.48 16.53
C GLN A 461 -1.59 -1.97 16.70
N ALA A 462 -0.37 -2.40 16.43
CA ALA A 462 0.12 -3.74 16.73
C ALA A 462 0.47 -3.94 18.21
N HIS A 463 0.94 -2.89 18.90
CA HIS A 463 1.15 -2.90 20.36
C HIS A 463 -0.17 -3.19 21.10
N GLU A 464 -1.20 -2.39 20.85
CA GLU A 464 -2.52 -2.48 21.50
C GLU A 464 -3.24 -3.81 21.24
N ARG A 465 -2.92 -4.49 20.13
CA ARG A 465 -3.47 -5.81 19.77
C ARG A 465 -2.68 -6.98 20.34
N GLY A 466 -1.46 -6.77 20.84
CA GLY A 466 -0.59 -7.83 21.36
C GLY A 466 -0.18 -8.85 20.28
N VAL A 467 0.28 -8.37 19.12
CA VAL A 467 0.68 -9.23 17.99
C VAL A 467 1.99 -9.98 18.25
N ASP A 468 2.33 -10.94 17.38
CA ASP A 468 3.63 -11.62 17.41
C ASP A 468 4.71 -10.93 16.53
N LEU A 469 5.95 -11.42 16.64
CA LEU A 469 7.10 -10.85 15.92
C LEU A 469 7.03 -11.05 14.41
N THR A 470 6.19 -11.96 13.92
CA THR A 470 5.99 -12.25 12.49
C THR A 470 4.95 -11.32 11.87
N GLU A 471 3.88 -10.95 12.59
CA GLU A 471 2.99 -9.87 12.15
C GLU A 471 3.72 -8.52 12.17
N LEU A 472 4.53 -8.25 13.20
CA LEU A 472 5.32 -7.01 13.26
C LEU A 472 6.37 -6.94 12.13
N ASP A 473 6.96 -8.08 11.72
CA ASP A 473 7.85 -8.18 10.55
C ASP A 473 7.11 -7.84 9.24
N GLN A 474 5.87 -8.33 9.09
CA GLN A 474 5.03 -8.05 7.92
C GLN A 474 4.61 -6.58 7.84
N ILE A 475 4.26 -5.95 8.98
CA ILE A 475 3.91 -4.52 9.04
C ILE A 475 5.09 -3.65 8.59
N ALA A 476 6.33 -4.00 9.00
CA ALA A 476 7.52 -3.32 8.51
C ALA A 476 7.77 -3.59 7.02
N GLY A 477 7.63 -4.84 6.57
CA GLY A 477 7.86 -5.24 5.18
C GLY A 477 6.90 -4.58 4.16
N ALA A 478 5.62 -4.43 4.52
CA ALA A 478 4.57 -3.82 3.69
C ALA A 478 4.61 -2.28 3.65
N SER A 479 5.69 -1.65 4.13
CA SER A 479 5.81 -0.18 4.18
C SER A 479 5.91 0.49 2.80
N SER A 480 6.08 -0.26 1.71
CA SER A 480 6.24 0.27 0.35
C SER A 480 5.01 0.17 -0.56
N ASP A 481 3.94 -0.49 -0.12
CA ASP A 481 2.94 -1.05 -1.05
C ASP A 481 2.06 0.02 -1.72
N ASP A 482 1.45 0.97 -0.98
CA ASP A 482 0.67 2.10 -1.53
C ASP A 482 1.42 2.88 -2.63
N LEU A 483 2.72 3.10 -2.43
CA LEU A 483 3.59 3.79 -3.37
C LEU A 483 3.86 2.92 -4.61
N ARG A 484 4.18 1.63 -4.43
CA ARG A 484 4.38 0.67 -5.53
C ARG A 484 3.14 0.56 -6.41
N GLU A 485 1.96 0.38 -5.81
CA GLU A 485 0.68 0.33 -6.52
C GLU A 485 0.39 1.64 -7.27
N SER A 486 0.76 2.80 -6.72
CA SER A 486 0.56 4.09 -7.39
C SER A 486 1.43 4.33 -8.65
N PHE A 487 2.35 3.42 -8.96
CA PHE A 487 3.12 3.35 -10.21
C PHE A 487 2.62 2.26 -11.19
N ASP A 488 1.62 1.45 -10.81
CA ASP A 488 1.04 0.44 -11.70
C ASP A 488 0.26 1.10 -12.85
N ALA A 489 0.31 0.46 -14.02
CA ALA A 489 -0.40 0.87 -15.21
C ALA A 489 -1.90 0.52 -15.14
N ASP A 490 -2.27 -0.58 -14.47
CA ASP A 490 -3.63 -1.10 -14.49
C ASP A 490 -4.67 -0.12 -13.90
N GLY A 491 -4.29 0.68 -12.90
CA GLY A 491 -5.15 1.71 -12.29
C GLY A 491 -5.52 2.85 -13.24
N PRO A 492 -4.54 3.63 -13.75
CA PRO A 492 -4.79 4.71 -14.71
C PRO A 492 -5.40 4.22 -16.04
N LEU A 493 -5.05 3.01 -16.52
CA LEU A 493 -5.64 2.44 -17.73
C LEU A 493 -7.12 2.05 -17.54
N LYS A 494 -7.48 1.46 -16.40
CA LYS A 494 -8.88 1.20 -16.05
C LYS A 494 -9.71 2.48 -15.94
N GLU A 495 -9.15 3.52 -15.32
CA GLU A 495 -9.77 4.85 -15.23
C GLU A 495 -9.90 5.53 -16.61
N ARG A 496 -8.93 5.35 -17.51
CA ARG A 496 -9.03 5.73 -18.93
C ARG A 496 -10.18 4.99 -19.63
N ASP A 497 -10.27 3.67 -19.47
CA ASP A 497 -11.29 2.85 -20.14
C ASP A 497 -12.72 3.24 -19.71
N LEU A 498 -12.93 3.55 -18.42
CA LEU A 498 -14.20 4.09 -17.93
C LEU A 498 -14.58 5.41 -18.62
N ARG A 499 -13.62 6.33 -18.76
CA ARG A 499 -13.83 7.64 -19.43
C ARG A 499 -14.06 7.46 -20.95
N LEU A 500 -13.37 6.52 -21.59
CA LEU A 500 -13.57 6.17 -22.99
C LEU A 500 -14.96 5.58 -23.24
N ILE A 501 -15.45 4.72 -22.34
CA ILE A 501 -16.83 4.23 -22.34
C ILE A 501 -17.80 5.40 -22.21
N GLU A 502 -17.56 6.34 -21.29
CA GLU A 502 -18.44 7.47 -20.99
C GLU A 502 -18.57 8.49 -22.13
N GLU A 503 -17.46 8.87 -22.76
CA GLU A 503 -17.46 9.73 -23.93
C GLU A 503 -18.30 9.10 -25.07
N ASN A 504 -18.08 7.80 -25.31
CA ASN A 504 -18.78 7.01 -26.33
C ASN A 504 -20.17 6.48 -25.90
N ARG A 505 -20.70 6.81 -24.70
CA ARG A 505 -22.07 6.42 -24.33
C ARG A 505 -23.06 7.09 -25.30
N PRO A 506 -24.07 6.37 -25.80
CA PRO A 506 -25.13 6.98 -26.60
C PRO A 506 -25.88 8.08 -25.83
N GLU A 507 -26.33 9.12 -26.52
CA GLU A 507 -27.07 10.27 -25.94
C GLU A 507 -28.41 9.90 -25.27
N TRP A 508 -28.89 8.66 -25.45
CA TRP A 508 -30.06 8.13 -24.73
C TRP A 508 -29.71 7.51 -23.37
N TRP A 509 -28.43 7.24 -23.09
CA TRP A 509 -27.91 6.79 -21.79
C TRP A 509 -27.38 7.97 -20.95
N LYS A 510 -27.09 9.12 -21.57
CA LYS A 510 -26.63 10.35 -20.89
C LYS A 510 -27.79 11.16 -20.25
N LYS A 511 -28.91 10.51 -19.92
CA LYS A 511 -30.15 11.09 -19.37
C LYS A 511 -30.75 10.20 -18.29
#